data_AF-A0A2N9LN68-F1
#
_entry.id   AF-A0A2N9LN68-F1
#
_cell.length_a   1.000
_cell.length_b   1.000
_cell.length_c   1.000
_cell.angle_alpha   90.00
_cell.angle_beta   90.00
_cell.angle_gamma   90.00
#
_symmetry.space_group_name_H-M   'P 1'
#
loop_
_entity.id
_entity.type
_entity.pdbx_description
1 polymer ?
#
loop_
_entity_poly.entity_id
_entity_poly.type
_entity_poly.pdbx_seq_one_letter_code
_entity_poly.pdbx_strand_id
1 'polypeptide(L)'
;MVANDEFLEWAEVFGNYYGTHRGILEAAQQQGRDLVLDIDVQGARQLKGKIPEAVTVFILAPSRQILEQRLRARGEDDEPTIQRRLRDAEKEIRNYNAYDYVLINRDLDQSDAVMSAIVGAERVRRTRIEDQIQPVLETFEDKR
;
A
#
# COMPACT_ATOMS: atom_id res chain seq x y z
N MET A 1 -16.08 10.70 15.07
CA MET A 1 -14.87 10.17 14.38
C MET A 1 -15.21 9.55 13.04
N VAL A 2 -15.82 8.35 12.90
CA VAL A 2 -16.25 7.84 11.57
C VAL A 2 -17.31 8.75 10.92
N ALA A 3 -18.28 9.23 11.70
CA ALA A 3 -19.31 10.17 11.24
C ALA A 3 -18.77 11.58 10.87
N ASN A 4 -17.51 11.88 11.16
CA ASN A 4 -16.88 13.17 10.90
C ASN A 4 -15.86 13.12 9.74
N ASP A 5 -15.74 11.99 9.03
CA ASP A 5 -14.75 11.78 7.94
C ASP A 5 -13.28 12.02 8.36
N GLU A 6 -12.97 11.77 9.63
CA GLU A 6 -11.63 11.99 10.23
C GLU A 6 -10.62 10.87 9.89
N PHE A 7 -11.07 9.78 9.26
CA PHE A 7 -10.25 8.62 8.90
C PHE A 7 -10.04 8.49 7.39
N LEU A 8 -8.80 8.20 6.98
CA LEU A 8 -8.44 7.89 5.59
C LEU A 8 -8.99 6.54 5.15
N GLU A 9 -8.91 5.56 6.04
CA GLU A 9 -9.56 4.26 5.92
C GLU A 9 -9.99 3.80 7.31
N TRP A 10 -10.98 2.93 7.35
CA TRP A 10 -11.26 2.12 8.52
C TRP A 10 -11.77 0.75 8.08
N ALA A 11 -11.46 -0.28 8.86
CA ALA A 11 -11.91 -1.64 8.61
C ALA A 11 -12.27 -2.34 9.93
N GLU A 12 -13.24 -3.24 9.86
CA GLU A 12 -13.53 -4.15 10.96
C GLU A 12 -12.84 -5.48 10.68
N VAL A 13 -11.77 -5.76 11.41
CA VAL A 13 -10.95 -6.96 11.25
C VAL A 13 -11.12 -7.83 12.50
N PHE A 14 -11.83 -8.95 12.34
CA PHE A 14 -12.17 -9.90 13.42
C PHE A 14 -12.89 -9.26 14.62
N GLY A 15 -13.80 -8.30 14.38
CA GLY A 15 -14.56 -7.62 15.45
C GLY A 15 -13.82 -6.46 16.12
N ASN A 16 -12.61 -6.12 15.64
CA ASN A 16 -11.87 -4.94 16.06
C ASN A 16 -11.88 -3.89 14.95
N TYR A 17 -12.07 -2.63 15.30
CA TYR A 17 -12.02 -1.50 14.37
C TYR A 17 -10.60 -0.94 14.30
N TYR A 18 -10.06 -0.88 13.09
CA TYR A 18 -8.81 -0.20 12.78
C TYR A 18 -9.11 0.99 11.88
N GLY A 19 -8.31 2.05 11.97
CA GLY A 19 -8.43 3.17 11.04
C GLY A 19 -7.25 4.12 11.11
N THR A 20 -6.82 4.57 9.94
CA THR A 20 -5.73 5.54 9.80
C THR A 20 -6.28 6.96 9.85
N HIS A 21 -5.90 7.73 10.88
CA HIS A 21 -6.35 9.12 11.04
C HIS A 21 -5.77 10.05 9.97
N ARG A 22 -6.57 10.96 9.41
CA ARG A 22 -6.15 11.86 8.32
C ARG A 22 -4.93 12.73 8.65
N GLY A 23 -4.82 13.15 9.91
CA GLY A 23 -3.66 13.93 10.39
C GLY A 23 -2.31 13.24 10.21
N ILE A 24 -2.25 11.91 10.09
CA ILE A 24 -1.00 11.18 9.84
C ILE A 24 -0.47 11.49 8.42
N LEU A 25 -1.37 11.55 7.44
CA LEU A 25 -1.00 11.93 6.07
C LEU A 25 -0.55 13.38 6.00
N GLU A 26 -1.30 14.29 6.62
CA GLU A 26 -0.96 15.72 6.65
C GLU A 26 0.44 15.93 7.29
N ALA A 27 0.73 15.23 8.39
CA ALA A 27 2.03 15.29 9.04
C ALA A 27 3.16 14.69 8.17
N ALA A 28 2.92 13.57 7.48
CA ALA A 28 3.90 12.97 6.58
C ALA A 28 4.21 13.89 5.38
N GLN A 29 3.18 14.50 4.80
CA GLN A 29 3.30 15.47 3.71
C GLN A 29 4.10 16.71 4.14
N GLN A 30 3.81 17.26 5.32
CA GLN A 30 4.56 18.41 5.87
C GLN A 30 6.05 18.09 6.11
N GLN A 31 6.38 16.82 6.36
CA GLN A 31 7.76 16.37 6.55
C GLN A 31 8.45 15.94 5.24
N GLY A 32 7.74 16.00 4.10
CA GLY A 32 8.26 15.51 2.82
C GLY A 32 8.57 14.01 2.83
N ARG A 33 7.79 13.22 3.59
CA ARG A 33 7.98 11.77 3.74
C ARG A 33 6.83 11.00 3.10
N ASP A 34 7.17 9.84 2.52
CA ASP A 34 6.17 8.89 2.07
C ASP A 34 5.54 8.18 3.26
N LEU A 35 4.22 8.01 3.23
CA LEU A 35 3.46 7.25 4.21
C LEU A 35 3.21 5.83 3.69
N VAL A 36 3.68 4.83 4.43
CA VAL A 36 3.40 3.41 4.16
C VAL A 36 2.29 2.94 5.09
N LEU A 37 1.24 2.36 4.50
CA LEU A 37 0.11 1.78 5.23
C LEU A 37 0.03 0.28 4.93
N ASP A 38 -0.01 -0.53 5.98
CA ASP A 38 -0.30 -1.96 5.89
C ASP A 38 -1.79 -2.17 6.23
N ILE A 39 -2.61 -2.30 5.18
CA ILE A 39 -4.07 -2.35 5.27
C ILE A 39 -4.62 -3.48 4.40
N ASP A 40 -5.80 -3.99 4.76
CA ASP A 40 -6.47 -5.05 4.01
C ASP A 40 -7.07 -4.53 2.68
N VAL A 41 -7.64 -5.46 1.88
CA VAL A 41 -8.26 -5.12 0.59
C VAL A 41 -9.42 -4.12 0.72
N GLN A 42 -10.17 -4.17 1.83
CA GLN A 42 -11.29 -3.26 2.07
C GLN A 42 -10.77 -1.84 2.35
N GLY A 43 -9.79 -1.72 3.24
CA GLY A 43 -9.10 -0.46 3.55
C GLY A 43 -8.44 0.13 2.33
N ALA A 44 -7.72 -0.68 1.53
CA ALA A 44 -7.08 -0.22 0.30
C ALA A 44 -8.07 0.36 -0.72
N ARG A 45 -9.24 -0.27 -0.88
CA ARG A 45 -10.31 0.26 -1.76
C ARG A 45 -10.88 1.58 -1.26
N GLN A 46 -11.13 1.70 0.03
CA GLN A 46 -11.60 2.94 0.63
C GLN A 46 -10.57 4.07 0.46
N LEU A 47 -9.30 3.75 0.73
CA LEU A 47 -8.19 4.69 0.59
C LEU A 47 -8.08 5.19 -0.85
N LYS A 48 -8.11 4.28 -1.84
CA LYS A 48 -8.04 4.65 -3.27
C LYS A 48 -9.24 5.50 -3.71
N GLY A 49 -10.41 5.33 -3.09
CA GLY A 49 -11.58 6.17 -3.32
C GLY A 49 -11.42 7.59 -2.79
N LYS A 50 -10.73 7.77 -1.67
CA LYS A 50 -10.48 9.09 -1.05
C LYS A 50 -9.22 9.78 -1.57
N ILE A 51 -8.21 9.00 -1.91
CA ILE A 51 -6.87 9.41 -2.37
C ILE A 51 -6.57 8.64 -3.66
N PRO A 52 -7.10 9.07 -4.81
CA PRO A 52 -6.90 8.39 -6.09
C PRO A 52 -5.42 8.25 -6.48
N GLU A 53 -4.58 9.17 -6.02
CA GLU A 53 -3.14 9.21 -6.24
C GLU A 53 -2.34 8.25 -5.35
N ALA A 54 -2.95 7.61 -4.36
CA ALA A 54 -2.29 6.62 -3.51
C ALA A 54 -1.74 5.49 -4.38
N VAL A 55 -0.54 5.01 -4.07
CA VAL A 55 0.07 3.86 -4.77
C VAL A 55 -0.29 2.61 -4.00
N THR A 56 -0.92 1.64 -4.67
CA THR A 56 -1.30 0.38 -4.04
C THR A 56 -0.43 -0.77 -4.57
N VAL A 57 0.20 -1.51 -3.66
CA VAL A 57 1.06 -2.66 -3.97
C VAL A 57 0.51 -3.91 -3.31
N PHE A 58 0.16 -4.92 -4.12
CA PHE A 58 -0.31 -6.20 -3.60
C PHE A 58 0.85 -7.20 -3.49
N ILE A 59 1.07 -7.76 -2.29
CA ILE A 59 2.19 -8.68 -2.03
C ILE A 59 1.68 -10.13 -2.00
N LEU A 60 2.26 -10.97 -2.86
CA LEU A 60 1.90 -12.37 -3.02
C LEU A 60 3.00 -13.31 -2.53
N ALA A 61 2.61 -14.43 -1.93
CA ALA A 61 3.48 -15.61 -1.90
C ALA A 61 3.54 -16.25 -3.31
N PRO A 62 4.64 -16.92 -3.69
CA PRO A 62 4.78 -17.51 -5.02
C PRO A 62 3.88 -18.71 -5.27
N SER A 63 3.33 -19.32 -4.22
CA SER A 63 2.36 -20.40 -4.31
C SER A 63 1.56 -20.53 -3.01
N ARG A 64 0.43 -21.25 -3.09
CA ARG A 64 -0.39 -21.62 -1.92
C ARG A 64 0.44 -22.39 -0.88
N GLN A 65 1.28 -23.33 -1.34
CA GLN A 65 2.09 -24.16 -0.46
C GLN A 65 3.09 -23.32 0.33
N ILE A 66 3.72 -22.33 -0.31
CA ILE A 66 4.66 -21.42 0.36
C ILE A 66 3.93 -20.47 1.31
N LEU A 67 2.74 -19.99 0.94
CA LEU A 67 1.90 -19.21 1.86
C LEU A 67 1.55 -20.00 3.11
N GLU A 68 1.09 -21.25 2.94
CA GLU A 68 0.76 -22.14 4.04
C GLU A 68 1.97 -22.43 4.93
N GLN A 69 3.13 -22.73 4.33
CA GLN A 69 4.37 -22.94 5.06
C GLN A 69 4.75 -21.70 5.89
N ARG A 70 4.63 -20.49 5.32
CA ARG A 70 4.92 -19.23 6.03
C ARG A 70 3.96 -18.97 7.18
N LEU A 71 2.66 -19.24 7.00
CA LEU A 71 1.66 -19.12 8.08
C LEU A 71 1.97 -20.09 9.23
N ARG A 72 2.27 -21.35 8.91
CA ARG A 72 2.64 -22.37 9.89
C ARG A 72 3.93 -22.03 10.64
N ALA A 73 4.93 -21.51 9.93
CA ALA A 73 6.22 -21.16 10.52
C ALA A 73 6.14 -20.02 11.54
N ARG A 74 5.12 -19.16 11.47
CA ARG A 74 4.89 -18.11 12.48
C ARG A 74 4.49 -18.71 13.83
N GLY A 75 3.84 -19.88 13.84
CA GLY A 75 3.45 -20.57 15.08
C GLY A 75 2.35 -19.88 15.90
N GLU A 76 1.72 -18.84 15.35
CA GLU A 76 0.73 -17.99 16.05
C GLU A 76 -0.73 -18.41 15.78
N ASP A 77 -0.97 -19.17 14.71
CA ASP A 77 -2.31 -19.54 14.26
C ASP A 77 -2.56 -21.05 14.45
N ASP A 78 -3.78 -21.41 14.86
CA ASP A 78 -4.24 -22.80 14.90
C ASP A 78 -4.66 -23.31 13.49
N GLU A 79 -4.83 -24.63 13.35
CA GLU A 79 -5.17 -25.23 12.05
C GLU A 79 -6.43 -24.63 11.39
N PRO A 80 -7.56 -24.44 12.13
CA PRO A 80 -8.73 -23.77 11.58
C PRO A 80 -8.44 -22.35 11.06
N THR A 81 -7.63 -21.57 11.78
CA THR A 81 -7.25 -20.20 11.38
C THR A 81 -6.36 -20.21 10.14
N ILE A 82 -5.39 -21.12 10.05
CA ILE A 82 -4.53 -21.26 8.86
C ILE A 82 -5.39 -21.57 7.63
N GLN A 83 -6.29 -22.55 7.72
CA GLN A 83 -7.16 -22.90 6.59
C GLN A 83 -8.10 -21.76 6.21
N ARG A 84 -8.57 -20.96 7.19
CA ARG A 84 -9.35 -19.76 6.93
C ARG A 84 -8.53 -18.71 6.18
N ARG A 85 -7.35 -18.36 6.68
CA ARG A 85 -6.44 -17.38 6.02
C ARG A 85 -6.09 -17.80 4.60
N LEU A 86 -5.86 -19.09 4.33
CA LEU A 86 -5.60 -19.58 2.98
C LEU A 86 -6.81 -19.40 2.04
N ARG A 87 -8.03 -19.62 2.52
CA ARG A 87 -9.26 -19.37 1.74
C ARG A 87 -9.48 -17.88 1.49
N ASP A 88 -9.24 -17.06 2.50
CA ASP A 88 -9.40 -15.61 2.39
C ASP A 88 -8.37 -15.04 1.41
N ALA A 89 -7.10 -15.48 1.50
CA ALA A 89 -6.07 -15.15 0.54
C ALA A 89 -6.47 -15.51 -0.90
N GLU A 90 -7.05 -16.69 -1.16
CA GLU A 90 -7.52 -17.03 -2.52
C GLU A 90 -8.53 -16.01 -3.07
N LYS A 91 -9.47 -15.56 -2.23
CA LYS A 91 -10.46 -14.55 -2.63
C LYS A 91 -9.83 -13.18 -2.86
N GLU A 92 -8.89 -12.79 -2.01
CA GLU A 92 -8.18 -11.51 -2.14
C GLU A 92 -7.35 -11.46 -3.42
N ILE A 93 -6.64 -12.55 -3.74
CA ILE A 93 -5.82 -12.67 -4.95
C ILE A 93 -6.64 -12.42 -6.21
N ARG A 94 -7.92 -12.84 -6.26
CA ARG A 94 -8.79 -12.61 -7.43
C ARG A 94 -9.06 -11.13 -7.71
N ASN A 95 -8.79 -10.25 -6.75
CA ASN A 95 -8.96 -8.81 -6.85
C ASN A 95 -7.63 -8.07 -7.08
N TYR A 96 -6.55 -8.75 -7.47
CA TYR A 96 -5.24 -8.14 -7.71
C TYR A 96 -5.28 -6.98 -8.72
N ASN A 97 -6.24 -7.01 -9.65
CA ASN A 97 -6.43 -5.99 -10.68
C ASN A 97 -6.86 -4.62 -10.13
N ALA A 98 -7.24 -4.53 -8.85
CA ALA A 98 -7.52 -3.26 -8.19
C ALA A 98 -6.26 -2.54 -7.67
N TYR A 99 -5.09 -3.17 -7.77
CA TYR A 99 -3.81 -2.62 -7.32
C TYR A 99 -2.99 -2.08 -8.48
N ASP A 100 -2.20 -1.02 -8.23
CA ASP A 100 -1.30 -0.45 -9.25
C ASP A 100 -0.13 -1.40 -9.56
N TYR A 101 0.38 -2.09 -8.53
CA TYR A 101 1.50 -3.02 -8.64
C TYR A 101 1.22 -4.35 -7.94
N VAL A 102 1.80 -5.44 -8.46
CA VAL A 102 1.80 -6.76 -7.84
C VAL A 102 3.24 -7.22 -7.64
N LEU A 103 3.59 -7.57 -6.40
CA LEU A 103 4.90 -8.05 -6.00
C LEU A 103 4.80 -9.51 -5.55
N ILE A 104 5.46 -10.42 -6.25
CA ILE A 104 5.53 -11.84 -5.84
C ILE A 104 6.78 -12.04 -4.99
N ASN A 105 6.59 -12.18 -3.68
CA ASN A 105 7.64 -12.33 -2.69
C ASN A 105 8.21 -13.76 -2.66
N ARG A 106 9.15 -14.04 -3.58
CA ARG A 106 9.94 -15.29 -3.65
C ARG A 106 11.12 -15.26 -2.69
N ASP A 107 11.82 -14.13 -2.68
CA ASP A 107 13.04 -13.87 -1.95
C ASP A 107 12.95 -12.46 -1.36
N LEU A 108 13.46 -12.27 -0.13
CA LEU A 108 13.30 -11.01 0.59
C LEU A 108 14.10 -9.88 -0.06
N ASP A 109 15.35 -10.13 -0.42
CA ASP A 109 16.25 -9.12 -0.99
C ASP A 109 15.76 -8.67 -2.38
N GLN A 110 15.28 -9.62 -3.20
CA GLN A 110 14.65 -9.29 -4.47
C GLN A 110 13.34 -8.50 -4.29
N SER A 111 12.54 -8.86 -3.30
CA SER A 111 11.28 -8.15 -3.01
C SER A 111 11.54 -6.72 -2.54
N ASP A 112 12.55 -6.53 -1.70
CA ASP A 112 12.98 -5.21 -1.23
C ASP A 112 13.47 -4.34 -2.39
N ALA A 113 14.29 -4.90 -3.29
CA ALA A 113 14.74 -4.19 -4.49
C ALA A 113 13.57 -3.77 -5.39
N VAL A 114 12.58 -4.65 -5.58
CA VAL A 114 11.38 -4.33 -6.38
C VAL A 114 10.53 -3.26 -5.70
N MET A 115 10.31 -3.36 -4.38
CA MET A 115 9.57 -2.34 -3.64
C MET A 115 10.26 -0.98 -3.70
N SER A 116 11.58 -0.95 -3.51
CA SER A 116 12.41 0.26 -3.63
C SER A 116 12.32 0.86 -5.03
N ALA A 117 12.30 0.03 -6.08
CA ALA A 117 12.14 0.49 -7.46
C ALA A 117 10.75 1.09 -7.71
N ILE A 118 9.68 0.49 -7.17
CA ILE A 118 8.31 1.04 -7.25
C ILE A 118 8.27 2.42 -6.61
N VAL A 119 8.77 2.55 -5.38
CA VAL A 119 8.81 3.84 -4.66
C VAL A 119 9.64 4.88 -5.42
N GLY A 120 10.82 4.49 -5.92
CA GLY A 120 11.67 5.37 -6.71
C GLY A 120 10.99 5.87 -7.98
N ALA A 121 10.34 4.98 -8.74
CA ALA A 121 9.61 5.34 -9.95
C ALA A 121 8.42 6.27 -9.66
N GLU A 122 7.69 6.02 -8.57
CA GLU A 122 6.56 6.83 -8.17
C GLU A 122 6.96 8.21 -7.64
N ARG A 123 8.17 8.39 -7.09
CA ARG A 123 8.71 9.71 -6.71
C ARG A 123 9.05 10.59 -7.90
N VAL A 124 9.44 9.99 -9.04
CA VAL A 124 9.83 10.72 -10.26
C VAL A 124 8.71 10.79 -11.31
N ARG A 125 7.51 10.32 -10.97
CA ARG A 125 6.34 10.43 -11.85
C ARG A 125 6.07 11.90 -12.14
N ARG A 126 5.92 12.26 -13.42
CA ARG A 126 5.71 13.66 -13.89
C ARG A 126 4.76 14.45 -12.98
N THR A 127 3.60 13.88 -12.67
CA THR A 127 2.54 14.50 -11.87
C THR A 127 2.91 14.80 -10.42
N ARG A 128 4.06 14.32 -9.92
CA ARG A 128 4.54 14.47 -8.54
C ARG A 128 5.82 15.31 -8.42
N ILE A 129 6.43 15.67 -9.55
CA ILE A 129 7.65 16.49 -9.59
C ILE A 129 7.42 17.85 -10.26
N GLU A 130 6.17 18.22 -10.56
CA GLU A 130 5.83 19.48 -11.25
C GLU A 130 6.39 20.70 -10.49
N ASP A 131 6.32 20.70 -9.16
CA ASP A 131 6.89 21.75 -8.30
C ASP A 131 8.42 21.86 -8.39
N GLN A 132 9.10 20.79 -8.81
CA GLN A 132 10.55 20.81 -9.08
C GLN A 132 10.86 21.23 -10.52
N ILE A 133 9.91 21.04 -11.45
CA ILE A 133 10.06 21.42 -12.86
C ILE A 133 9.87 22.94 -13.02
N GLN A 134 8.91 23.53 -12.31
CA GLN A 134 8.57 24.94 -12.46
C GLN A 134 9.78 25.89 -12.23
N PRO A 135 10.59 25.75 -11.17
CA PRO A 135 11.80 26.55 -10.99
C PRO A 135 12.83 26.35 -12.10
N VAL A 136 12.91 25.15 -12.69
CA VAL A 136 13.82 24.88 -13.81
C VAL A 136 13.37 25.63 -15.06
N LEU A 137 12.06 25.67 -15.34
CA LEU A 137 11.49 26.42 -16.47
C LEU A 137 11.78 27.92 -16.36
N GLU A 138 11.64 28.49 -15.16
CA GLU A 138 11.91 29.91 -14.88
C GLU A 138 13.34 30.31 -15.27
N THR A 139 14.33 29.42 -15.15
CA THR A 139 15.73 29.70 -15.55
C THR A 139 15.92 29.94 -17.05
N PHE A 140 14.97 29.49 -17.89
CA PHE A 140 14.99 29.72 -19.33
C PHE A 140 14.27 31.02 -19.74
N GLU A 141 13.42 31.57 -18.87
CA GLU A 141 12.60 32.77 -19.15
C GLU A 141 13.35 34.08 -18.83
N ASP A 142 14.27 34.07 -17.86
CA ASP A 142 15.08 35.23 -17.42
C ASP A 142 16.13 35.73 -18.43
N LYS A 143 16.17 35.18 -19.66
CA LYS A 143 17.13 35.56 -20.72
C LYS A 143 16.56 36.50 -21.79
N ARG A 144 15.51 37.28 -21.50
CA ARG A 144 14.97 38.31 -22.41
C ARG A 144 15.10 39.71 -21.86
#